data_AF-A0A931VZG0-F1
#
_entry.id   AF-A0A931VZG0-F1
#
_cell.length_a   1.000
_cell.length_b   1.000
_cell.length_c   1.000
_cell.angle_alpha   90.00
_cell.angle_beta   90.00
_cell.angle_gamma   90.00
#
_symmetry.space_group_name_H-M   'P 1'
#
loop_
_entity.id
_entity.type
_entity.pdbx_description
1 polymer ?
#
loop_
_entity_poly.entity_id
_entity_poly.type
_entity_poly.pdbx_seq_one_letter_code
_entity_poly.pdbx_strand_id
1 'polypeptide(L)'
;MSIGTRIIQIRNQKNISQRQLSERTGIAGSYLSRIENRRLEAGPKTLRKIADALGVGLSDLFQESPTAQGVSPCVITASGNCIMELLENRQRKGAYAGAESYTPRQLQLLRMANYLIQSGNTRVLDALELLFSSLISSPDTRPAPKGLVTLGPRAAG
;
A
#
# COMPACT_ATOMS: atom_id res chain seq x y z
N MET A 1 12.18 9.57 5.73
CA MET A 1 13.09 10.64 5.22
C MET A 1 12.93 11.91 6.04
N SER A 2 13.96 12.76 6.19
CA SER A 2 13.78 14.10 6.81
C SER A 2 13.31 15.13 5.78
N ILE A 3 12.63 16.18 6.23
CA ILE A 3 12.19 17.32 5.41
C ILE A 3 13.35 17.95 4.62
N GLY A 4 14.53 18.14 5.25
CA GLY A 4 15.71 18.69 4.56
C GLY A 4 16.13 17.89 3.32
N THR A 5 16.12 16.56 3.43
CA THR A 5 16.38 15.65 2.30
C THR A 5 15.32 15.77 1.22
N ARG A 6 14.05 15.96 1.58
CA ARG A 6 12.96 16.14 0.60
C ARG A 6 13.11 17.46 -0.16
N ILE A 7 13.52 18.53 0.51
CA ILE A 7 13.85 19.81 -0.12
C ILE A 7 14.96 19.64 -1.17
N ILE A 8 16.04 18.92 -0.84
CA ILE A 8 17.12 18.61 -1.79
C ILE A 8 16.57 17.88 -3.02
N GLN A 9 15.72 16.87 -2.82
CA GLN A 9 15.15 16.08 -3.92
C GLN A 9 14.34 16.94 -4.89
N ILE A 10 13.38 17.70 -4.38
CA ILE A 10 12.51 18.55 -5.21
C ILE A 10 13.35 19.61 -5.92
N ARG A 11 14.30 20.21 -5.19
CA ARG A 11 15.22 21.20 -5.74
C ARG A 11 16.02 20.63 -6.92
N ASN A 12 16.57 19.42 -6.78
CA ASN A 12 17.32 18.73 -7.84
C ASN A 12 16.40 18.33 -9.01
N GLN A 13 15.19 17.83 -8.75
CA GLN A 13 14.21 17.49 -9.80
C GLN A 13 13.84 18.70 -10.66
N LYS A 14 13.81 19.89 -10.06
CA LYS A 14 13.53 21.15 -10.75
C LYS A 14 14.79 21.86 -11.29
N ASN A 15 15.96 21.24 -11.19
CA ASN A 15 17.25 21.82 -11.58
C ASN A 15 17.54 23.19 -10.94
N ILE A 16 17.10 23.40 -9.70
CA ILE A 16 17.33 24.63 -8.95
C ILE A 16 18.59 24.45 -8.11
N SER A 17 19.51 25.41 -8.09
CA SER A 17 20.67 25.37 -7.19
C SER A 17 20.29 25.84 -5.78
N GLN A 18 21.06 25.42 -4.76
CA GLN A 18 20.85 25.89 -3.38
C GLN A 18 20.90 27.43 -3.28
N ARG A 19 21.79 28.06 -4.08
CA ARG A 19 21.89 29.53 -4.20
C ARG A 19 20.63 30.14 -4.82
N GLN A 20 20.11 29.58 -5.91
CA GLN A 20 18.88 30.05 -6.54
C GLN A 20 17.68 29.92 -5.59
N LEU A 21 17.61 28.83 -4.81
CA LEU A 21 16.57 28.68 -3.79
C LEU A 21 16.72 29.71 -2.66
N SER A 22 17.94 30.00 -2.22
CA SER A 22 18.24 31.08 -1.27
C SER A 22 17.78 32.44 -1.78
N GLU A 23 18.09 32.78 -3.04
CA GLU A 23 17.68 34.04 -3.69
C GLU A 23 16.15 34.16 -3.79
N ARG A 24 15.46 33.08 -4.18
CA ARG A 24 13.99 33.07 -4.30
C ARG A 24 13.26 33.16 -2.96
N THR A 25 13.81 32.53 -1.91
CA THR A 25 13.17 32.48 -0.59
C THR A 25 13.54 33.66 0.32
N GLY A 26 14.63 34.36 0.00
CA GLY A 26 15.25 35.34 0.90
C GLY A 26 15.88 34.71 2.15
N ILE A 27 16.08 33.39 2.17
CA ILE A 27 16.70 32.66 3.29
C ILE A 27 18.19 32.58 3.02
N ALA A 28 19.03 32.90 4.00
CA ALA A 28 20.48 32.80 3.88
C ALA A 28 20.92 31.38 3.47
N GLY A 29 21.84 31.26 2.51
CA GLY A 29 22.30 29.96 2.01
C GLY A 29 22.88 29.05 3.10
N SER A 30 23.55 29.62 4.11
CA SER A 30 24.05 28.87 5.27
C SER A 30 22.92 28.27 6.11
N TYR A 31 21.81 28.99 6.28
CA TYR A 31 20.62 28.51 6.97
C TYR A 31 19.93 27.41 6.17
N LEU A 32 19.77 27.61 4.86
CA LEU A 32 19.20 26.62 3.94
C LEU A 32 20.02 25.32 3.94
N SER A 33 21.36 25.44 3.91
CA SER A 33 22.28 24.30 3.99
C SER A 33 22.14 23.53 5.31
N ARG A 34 21.96 24.22 6.44
CA ARG A 34 21.71 23.55 7.72
C ARG A 34 20.39 22.77 7.72
N ILE A 35 19.34 23.32 7.11
CA ILE A 35 18.05 22.63 6.95
C ILE A 35 18.22 21.39 6.06
N GLU A 36 18.77 21.57 4.86
CA GLU A 36 18.97 20.50 3.88
C GLU A 36 19.80 19.33 4.44
N ASN A 37 20.80 19.62 5.28
CA ASN A 37 21.69 18.64 5.92
C ASN A 37 21.22 18.14 7.30
N ARG A 38 19.96 18.37 7.70
CA ARG A 38 19.39 17.91 8.99
C ARG A 38 20.10 18.45 10.25
N ARG A 39 20.77 19.60 10.12
CA ARG A 39 21.45 20.28 11.25
C ARG A 39 20.58 21.35 11.91
N LEU A 40 19.39 21.60 11.37
CA LEU A 40 18.44 22.56 11.87
C LEU A 40 17.03 22.21 11.39
N GLU A 41 16.07 22.19 12.30
CA GLU A 41 14.64 22.05 11.97
C GLU A 41 14.04 23.42 11.62
N ALA A 42 13.39 23.50 10.47
CA ALA A 42 12.78 24.73 9.99
C ALA A 42 11.36 24.88 10.54
N GLY A 43 11.02 26.08 11.02
CA GLY A 43 9.65 26.38 11.43
C GLY A 43 8.66 26.42 10.26
N PRO A 44 7.34 26.33 10.53
CA PRO A 44 6.30 26.27 9.49
C PRO A 44 6.30 27.44 8.51
N LYS A 45 6.62 28.65 8.97
CA LYS A 45 6.73 29.85 8.10
C LYS A 45 7.87 29.72 7.09
N THR A 46 9.01 29.20 7.53
CA THR A 46 10.18 28.98 6.66
C THR A 46 9.90 27.89 5.65
N LEU A 47 9.28 26.78 6.08
CA LEU A 47 8.90 25.69 5.19
C LEU A 47 7.92 26.15 4.09
N ARG A 48 6.97 27.03 4.44
CA ARG A 48 6.06 27.63 3.46
C ARG A 48 6.79 28.44 2.39
N LYS A 49 7.70 29.34 2.80
CA LYS A 49 8.53 30.10 1.85
C LYS A 49 9.32 29.18 0.91
N ILE A 50 9.88 28.10 1.45
CA ILE A 50 10.63 27.12 0.66
C ILE A 50 9.72 26.41 -0.35
N ALA A 51 8.54 25.95 0.07
CA ALA A 51 7.56 25.33 -0.81
C ALA A 51 7.12 26.29 -1.94
N ASP A 52 6.80 27.53 -1.60
CA ASP A 52 6.37 28.56 -2.56
C ASP A 52 7.48 28.83 -3.59
N ALA A 53 8.73 28.99 -3.15
CA ALA A 53 9.89 29.21 -4.05
C ALA A 53 10.23 28.00 -4.93
N LEU A 54 9.92 26.80 -4.46
CA LEU A 54 10.02 25.57 -5.22
C LEU A 54 8.80 25.34 -6.12
N GLY A 55 7.71 26.11 -5.98
CA GLY A 55 6.47 25.94 -6.73
C GLY A 55 5.82 24.59 -6.48
N VAL A 56 5.75 24.18 -5.22
CA VAL A 56 5.09 22.94 -4.75
C VAL A 56 4.18 23.26 -3.57
N GLY A 57 3.22 22.39 -3.28
CA GLY A 57 2.42 22.52 -2.06
C GLY A 57 3.27 22.26 -0.82
N LEU A 58 2.93 22.89 0.31
CA LEU A 58 3.62 22.63 1.58
C LEU A 58 3.61 21.14 1.94
N SER A 59 2.51 20.44 1.64
CA SER A 59 2.36 18.99 1.84
C SER A 59 3.40 18.15 1.08
N ASP A 60 3.90 18.62 -0.05
CA ASP A 60 4.87 17.89 -0.88
C ASP A 60 6.25 17.79 -0.22
N LEU A 61 6.55 18.70 0.73
CA LEU A 61 7.74 18.63 1.57
C LEU A 61 7.67 17.51 2.63
N PHE A 62 6.46 17.01 2.92
CA PHE A 62 6.20 15.94 3.89
C PHE A 62 5.93 14.59 3.21
N GLN A 63 5.66 14.58 1.90
CA GLN A 63 5.51 13.33 1.16
C GLN A 63 6.87 12.64 1.06
N GLU A 64 6.92 11.41 1.57
CA GLU A 64 8.02 10.52 1.23
C GLU A 64 7.89 10.17 -0.25
N SER A 65 8.94 10.46 -1.03
CA SER A 65 9.08 9.79 -2.33
C SER A 65 8.91 8.30 -2.07
N PRO A 66 8.09 7.57 -2.84
CA PRO A 66 8.05 6.12 -2.73
C PRO A 66 9.42 5.62 -3.18
N THR A 67 10.37 5.55 -2.24
CA THR A 67 11.47 4.59 -2.31
C THR A 67 10.78 3.28 -2.57
N ALA A 68 11.09 2.66 -3.71
CA ALA A 68 10.60 1.37 -4.17
C ALA A 68 9.89 0.62 -3.04
N GLN A 69 8.56 0.61 -3.11
CA GLN A 69 7.68 0.17 -2.04
C GLN A 69 8.13 -1.22 -1.59
N GLY A 70 8.90 -1.26 -0.50
CA GLY A 70 8.90 -2.42 0.38
C GLY A 70 7.46 -2.55 0.81
N VAL A 71 6.84 -3.65 0.39
CA VAL A 71 5.45 -4.00 0.65
C VAL A 71 5.11 -3.60 2.08
N SER A 72 4.34 -2.53 2.25
CA SER A 72 3.77 -2.18 3.54
C SER A 72 2.98 -3.41 4.00
N PRO A 73 3.29 -3.99 5.17
CA PRO A 73 2.60 -5.18 5.63
C PRO A 73 1.11 -4.87 5.64
N CYS A 74 0.35 -5.71 4.94
CA CYS A 74 -1.05 -5.47 4.76
C CYS A 74 -1.76 -5.59 6.12
N VAL A 75 -2.15 -4.46 6.71
CA VAL A 75 -3.04 -4.47 7.87
C VAL A 75 -4.43 -4.79 7.34
N ILE A 76 -4.87 -6.01 7.59
CA ILE A 76 -6.11 -6.57 7.06
C ILE A 76 -7.29 -6.04 7.90
N THR A 77 -8.30 -5.49 7.23
CA THR A 77 -9.60 -5.21 7.85
C THR A 77 -10.24 -6.50 8.36
N ALA A 78 -11.22 -6.43 9.26
CA ALA A 78 -12.05 -7.61 9.58
C ALA A 78 -12.60 -8.30 8.32
N SER A 79 -12.83 -7.54 7.23
CA SER A 79 -13.23 -8.03 5.90
C SER A 79 -12.18 -8.71 5.03
N GLY A 80 -10.93 -8.84 5.46
CA GLY A 80 -9.91 -9.50 4.64
C GLY A 80 -9.22 -8.55 3.64
N ASN A 81 -9.77 -7.34 3.45
CA ASN A 81 -9.21 -6.35 2.54
C ASN A 81 -8.07 -5.57 3.20
N CYS A 82 -7.09 -5.17 2.42
CA CYS A 82 -6.02 -4.30 2.89
C CYS A 82 -6.56 -2.90 3.18
N ILE A 83 -6.33 -2.39 4.40
CA ILE A 83 -6.79 -1.05 4.79
C ILE A 83 -6.23 0.03 3.85
N MET A 84 -4.97 -0.11 3.41
CA MET A 84 -4.33 0.85 2.52
C MET A 84 -4.91 0.82 1.10
N GLU A 85 -5.30 -0.36 0.60
CA GLU A 85 -5.89 -0.54 -0.73
C GLU A 85 -7.31 0.06 -0.81
N LEU A 86 -8.04 0.09 0.31
CA LEU A 86 -9.34 0.77 0.40
C LEU A 86 -9.23 2.30 0.39
N LEU A 87 -8.12 2.85 0.88
CA LEU A 87 -7.88 4.29 0.91
C LEU A 87 -7.36 4.81 -0.43
N GLU A 88 -6.53 4.04 -1.12
CA GLU A 88 -5.95 4.41 -2.42
C GLU A 88 -6.94 4.21 -3.58
N ASN A 89 -7.85 3.23 -3.47
CA ASN A 89 -8.69 2.80 -4.60
C ASN A 89 -10.12 3.37 -4.60
N ARG A 90 -10.32 4.56 -4.03
CA ARG A 90 -11.62 5.27 -4.07
C ARG A 90 -12.03 5.72 -5.48
N GLN A 91 -11.18 5.54 -6.50
CA GLN A 91 -11.43 6.03 -7.86
C GLN A 91 -11.30 5.04 -9.02
N ARG A 92 -10.95 3.76 -8.84
CA ARG A 92 -10.87 2.85 -10.00
C ARG A 92 -11.66 1.56 -9.81
N LYS A 93 -12.83 1.54 -10.45
CA LYS A 93 -13.51 0.33 -10.92
C LYS A 93 -12.49 -0.60 -11.60
N GLY A 94 -12.40 -1.83 -11.12
CA GLY A 94 -11.66 -2.91 -11.77
C GLY A 94 -11.38 -4.03 -10.78
N ALA A 95 -12.24 -5.04 -10.74
CA ALA A 95 -11.98 -6.26 -9.98
C ALA A 95 -10.72 -6.94 -10.54
N TYR A 96 -9.73 -7.22 -9.69
CA TYR A 96 -8.54 -7.97 -10.07
C TYR A 96 -8.95 -9.35 -10.62
N ALA A 97 -8.52 -9.67 -11.84
CA ALA A 97 -8.70 -10.99 -12.44
C ALA A 97 -7.90 -11.99 -11.60
N GLY A 98 -8.61 -12.83 -10.83
CA GLY A 98 -8.03 -13.75 -9.85
C GLY A 98 -8.36 -13.42 -8.40
N ALA A 99 -9.14 -12.37 -8.12
CA ALA A 99 -9.65 -12.10 -6.78
C ALA A 99 -10.59 -13.24 -6.34
N GLU A 100 -10.18 -14.01 -5.35
CA GLU A 100 -11.04 -14.98 -4.69
C GLU A 100 -12.26 -14.25 -4.12
N SER A 101 -13.43 -14.56 -4.67
CA SER A 101 -14.68 -13.94 -4.27
C SER A 101 -15.36 -14.85 -3.25
N TYR A 102 -15.42 -14.37 -2.00
CA TYR A 102 -16.08 -15.07 -0.90
C TYR A 102 -17.48 -14.52 -0.68
N THR A 103 -18.44 -15.42 -0.51
CA THR A 103 -19.75 -15.04 0.03
C THR A 103 -19.62 -14.56 1.48
N PRO A 104 -20.58 -13.76 2.00
CA PRO A 104 -20.55 -13.33 3.40
C PRO A 104 -20.39 -14.49 4.39
N ARG A 105 -21.03 -15.64 4.10
CA ARG A 105 -20.94 -16.85 4.91
C ARG A 105 -19.54 -17.47 4.88
N GLN A 106 -18.93 -17.59 3.70
CA GLN A 106 -17.57 -18.11 3.57
C GLN A 106 -16.56 -17.20 4.28
N LEU A 107 -16.72 -15.88 4.16
CA LEU A 107 -15.86 -14.92 4.84
C LEU A 107 -15.99 -14.99 6.37
N GLN A 108 -17.21 -15.19 6.88
CA GLN A 108 -17.44 -15.41 8.30
C GLN A 108 -16.73 -16.66 8.81
N LEU A 109 -16.79 -17.77 8.07
CA LEU A 109 -16.10 -19.00 8.44
C LEU A 109 -14.57 -18.82 8.47
N LEU A 110 -14.00 -18.12 7.48
CA LEU A 110 -12.57 -17.81 7.46
C LEU A 110 -12.13 -16.98 8.66
N ARG A 111 -12.92 -15.97 9.05
CA ARG A 111 -12.64 -15.16 10.25
C ARG A 111 -12.69 -15.98 11.52
N MET A 112 -13.69 -16.85 11.66
CA MET A 112 -13.83 -17.73 12.82
C MET A 112 -12.64 -18.70 12.93
N ALA A 113 -12.25 -19.32 11.82
CA ALA A 113 -11.07 -20.18 11.77
C ALA A 113 -9.80 -19.41 12.14
N ASN A 114 -9.59 -18.22 11.57
CA ASN A 114 -8.44 -17.37 11.88
C ASN A 114 -8.41 -16.97 13.37
N TYR A 115 -9.55 -16.62 13.96
CA TYR A 115 -9.65 -16.31 15.39
C TYR A 115 -9.25 -17.52 16.26
N LEU A 116 -9.75 -18.71 15.93
CA LEU A 116 -9.40 -19.93 16.66
C LEU A 116 -7.91 -20.25 16.53
N ILE A 117 -7.32 -20.04 15.35
CA ILE A 117 -5.88 -20.23 15.13
C ILE A 117 -5.06 -19.27 16.00
N GLN A 118 -5.44 -17.99 16.04
CA GLN A 118 -4.75 -16.98 16.81
C GLN A 118 -4.91 -17.13 18.33
N SER A 119 -5.92 -17.89 18.79
CA SER A 119 -6.12 -18.15 20.22
C SER A 119 -5.01 -18.99 20.87
N GLY A 120 -4.20 -19.70 20.07
CA GLY A 120 -3.05 -20.48 20.54
C GLY A 120 -3.41 -21.74 21.35
N ASN A 121 -4.69 -22.12 21.41
CA ASN A 121 -5.13 -23.32 22.12
C ASN A 121 -4.90 -24.57 21.26
N THR A 122 -3.88 -25.36 21.61
CA THR A 122 -3.47 -26.56 20.87
C THR A 122 -4.58 -27.57 20.68
N ARG A 123 -5.44 -27.79 21.69
CA ARG A 123 -6.57 -28.74 21.59
C ARG A 123 -7.59 -28.32 20.53
N VAL A 124 -7.80 -27.01 20.37
CA VAL A 124 -8.72 -26.47 19.36
C VAL A 124 -8.10 -26.59 17.96
N LEU A 125 -6.79 -26.36 17.85
CA LEU A 125 -6.06 -26.55 16.59
C LEU A 125 -6.08 -28.00 16.13
N ASP A 126 -5.79 -28.95 17.03
CA ASP A 126 -5.82 -30.39 16.74
C ASP A 126 -7.22 -30.83 16.26
N ALA A 127 -8.28 -30.30 16.90
CA ALA A 127 -9.65 -30.59 16.52
C ALA A 127 -10.03 -30.01 15.14
N LEU A 128 -9.57 -28.80 14.83
CA LEU A 128 -9.78 -28.18 13.51
C LEU A 128 -9.05 -28.94 12.41
N GLU A 129 -7.81 -29.36 12.67
CA GLU A 129 -7.01 -30.14 11.73
C GLU A 129 -7.66 -31.49 11.42
N LEU A 130 -8.12 -32.21 12.44
CA LEU A 130 -8.81 -33.49 12.27
C LEU A 130 -10.13 -33.32 11.47
N LEU A 131 -10.90 -32.29 11.78
CA LEU A 131 -12.17 -32.03 11.11
C LEU A 131 -11.95 -31.64 9.64
N PHE A 132 -11.04 -30.70 9.36
CA PHE A 132 -10.80 -30.26 7.99
C PHE A 132 -10.15 -31.32 7.12
N SER A 133 -9.20 -32.10 7.66
CA SER A 133 -8.60 -33.22 6.92
C SER A 133 -9.65 -34.28 6.56
N SER A 134 -10.55 -34.62 7.50
CA SER A 134 -11.67 -35.54 7.24
C SER A 134 -12.60 -35.03 6.14
N LEU A 135 -12.94 -33.73 6.15
CA LEU A 135 -13.81 -33.13 5.15
C LEU A 135 -13.16 -33.01 3.77
N ILE A 136 -11.88 -32.60 3.69
CA ILE A 136 -11.14 -32.44 2.43
C ILE A 136 -10.88 -33.81 1.77
N SER A 137 -10.68 -34.86 2.55
CA SER A 137 -10.53 -36.22 2.03
C SER A 137 -11.85 -36.88 1.61
N SER A 138 -13.01 -36.27 1.93
CA SER A 138 -14.31 -36.80 1.52
C SER A 138 -14.56 -36.59 0.02
N PRO A 139 -15.05 -37.61 -0.72
CA PRO A 139 -15.23 -37.54 -2.17
C PRO A 139 -16.21 -36.45 -2.65
N ASP A 140 -17.10 -35.98 -1.78
CA ASP A 140 -18.10 -34.94 -2.08
C ASP A 140 -17.54 -33.52 -2.19
N THR A 141 -16.27 -33.29 -1.84
CA THR A 141 -15.67 -31.94 -1.81
C THR A 141 -14.81 -31.59 -3.02
N ARG A 142 -14.64 -32.52 -3.98
CA ARG A 142 -13.87 -32.24 -5.20
C ARG A 142 -14.66 -31.31 -6.12
N PRO A 143 -14.11 -30.14 -6.51
CA PRO A 143 -14.76 -29.30 -7.50
C PRO A 143 -14.81 -30.06 -8.84
N ALA A 144 -15.98 -30.09 -9.48
CA ALA A 144 -16.13 -30.67 -10.81
C ALA A 144 -15.11 -30.01 -11.77
N PRO A 145 -14.42 -30.78 -12.64
CA PRO A 145 -13.47 -30.20 -13.58
C PRO A 145 -14.23 -29.21 -14.47
N LYS A 146 -13.84 -27.94 -14.43
CA LYS A 146 -14.36 -26.91 -15.34
C LYS A 146 -14.03 -27.37 -16.76
N GLY A 147 -15.06 -27.63 -17.56
CA GLY A 147 -14.99 -28.32 -18.84
C GLY A 147 -13.91 -27.79 -19.78
N LEU A 148 -13.28 -28.72 -20.51
CA LEU A 148 -12.51 -28.44 -21.70
C LEU A 148 -13.32 -27.55 -22.65
N VAL A 149 -12.73 -26.44 -23.06
CA VAL A 149 -13.24 -25.58 -24.14
C VAL A 149 -13.24 -26.40 -25.42
N THR A 150 -14.42 -26.82 -25.89
CA THR A 150 -14.58 -27.33 -27.26
C THR A 150 -14.57 -26.14 -28.22
N LEU A 151 -13.49 -26.01 -28.98
CA LEU A 151 -13.45 -25.13 -30.14
C LEU A 151 -14.39 -25.71 -31.21
N GLY A 152 -15.59 -25.13 -31.35
CA GLY A 152 -16.52 -25.44 -32.44
C GLY A 152 -15.97 -24.99 -33.81
N PRO A 153 -16.41 -25.61 -34.92
CA PRO A 153 -15.76 -25.45 -36.21
C PRO A 153 -16.05 -24.07 -36.83
N ARG A 154 -15.02 -23.51 -37.50
CA ARG A 154 -15.10 -22.35 -38.39
C ARG A 154 -16.20 -22.57 -39.43
N ALA A 155 -17.17 -21.67 -39.51
CA ALA A 155 -18.08 -21.59 -40.64
C ALA A 155 -17.29 -21.15 -41.89
N ALA A 156 -17.27 -22.02 -42.90
CA ALA A 156 -16.94 -21.66 -44.28
C ALA A 156 -18.18 -21.02 -44.93
N GLY A 157 -17.94 -20.04 -45.81
CA GLY A 157 -18.97 -19.43 -46.65
C GLY A 157 -19.39 -20.29 -47.83
#